data_AF-A0A7X9D186-F1
#
_entry.id   AF-A0A7X9D186-F1
#
_cell.length_a   1.000
_cell.length_b   1.000
_cell.length_c   1.000
_cell.angle_alpha   90.00
_cell.angle_beta   90.00
_cell.angle_gamma   90.00
#
_symmetry.space_group_name_H-M   'P 1'
#
loop_
_entity.id
_entity.type
_entity.pdbx_description
1 polymer ?
#
loop_
_entity_poly.entity_id
_entity_poly.type
_entity_poly.pdbx_seq_one_letter_code
_entity_poly.pdbx_strand_id
1 'polypeptide(L)'
;MRDKTLLLRMILALAAYMISSALLYDTMARFKFFHLAPGQSIKIFIIINVVSLFLIAIARKKFLVVLDIICMFFIGTHIIVHSKIVKGSFEINSDIYFPPSISALIVLSVIILLLLAGWLNRFEKGLNKMFSNGAQKEDIVLIRSNNIKIFLMFCIILLPVAYALAVLSFIAPLVKFSKYLSILMAVVGIMTIVGCVIFLYRGWIRNKDKV
;
A
#
# COMPACT_ATOMS: atom_id res chain seq x y z
N MET A 1 0.46 9.85 25.13
CA MET A 1 0.12 10.23 23.72
C MET A 1 0.93 9.42 22.71
N ARG A 2 2.24 9.27 22.92
CA ARG A 2 3.14 8.40 22.15
C ARG A 2 2.61 6.96 22.00
N ASP A 3 2.03 6.41 23.07
CA ASP A 3 1.52 5.03 23.05
C ASP A 3 0.29 4.85 22.15
N LYS A 4 -0.59 5.87 22.06
CA LYS A 4 -1.80 5.82 21.22
C LYS A 4 -1.46 5.88 19.73
N THR A 5 -0.50 6.73 19.34
CA THR A 5 -0.02 6.84 17.95
C THR A 5 0.76 5.60 17.51
N LEU A 6 1.57 5.05 18.41
CA LEU A 6 2.31 3.82 18.17
C LEU A 6 1.39 2.61 18.01
N LEU A 7 0.38 2.47 18.88
CA LEU A 7 -0.65 1.43 18.78
C LEU A 7 -1.42 1.54 17.45
N LEU A 8 -1.92 2.74 17.11
CA LEU A 8 -2.68 2.96 15.88
C LEU A 8 -1.85 2.60 14.64
N ARG A 9 -0.58 3.01 14.63
CA ARG A 9 0.35 2.69 13.56
C ARG A 9 0.56 1.17 13.42
N MET A 10 0.71 0.45 14.53
CA MET A 10 0.85 -1.01 14.51
C MET A 10 -0.43 -1.67 14.00
N ILE A 11 -1.60 -1.22 14.44
CA ILE A 11 -2.90 -1.75 13.98
C ILE A 11 -3.06 -1.57 12.46
N LEU A 12 -2.80 -0.37 11.94
CA LEU A 12 -2.90 -0.08 10.51
C LEU A 12 -1.93 -0.94 9.69
N ALA A 13 -0.69 -1.06 10.16
CA ALA A 13 0.35 -1.85 9.54
C ALA A 13 0.01 -3.35 9.54
N LEU A 14 -0.51 -3.87 10.66
CA LEU A 14 -0.96 -5.26 10.78
C LEU A 14 -2.18 -5.53 9.89
N ALA A 15 -3.14 -4.62 9.83
CA ALA A 15 -4.30 -4.74 8.94
C ALA A 15 -3.88 -4.81 7.47
N ALA A 16 -2.95 -3.93 7.05
CA ALA A 16 -2.34 -3.97 5.72
C ALA A 16 -1.66 -5.33 5.43
N TYR A 17 -0.93 -5.87 6.39
CA TYR A 17 -0.30 -7.19 6.27
C TYR A 17 -1.33 -8.31 6.13
N MET A 18 -2.36 -8.34 6.97
CA MET A 18 -3.41 -9.37 6.91
C MET A 18 -4.14 -9.35 5.56
N ILE A 19 -4.49 -8.15 5.08
CA ILE A 19 -5.18 -7.98 3.80
C ILE A 19 -4.27 -8.37 2.62
N SER A 20 -3.00 -7.94 2.62
CA SER A 20 -2.06 -8.31 1.54
C SER A 20 -1.73 -9.81 1.54
N SER A 21 -1.65 -10.44 2.72
CA SER A 21 -1.50 -11.89 2.84
C SER A 21 -2.73 -12.63 2.30
N ALA A 22 -3.95 -12.13 2.54
CA ALA A 22 -5.15 -12.68 1.92
C ALA A 22 -5.13 -12.57 0.38
N LEU A 23 -4.63 -11.45 -0.17
CA LEU A 23 -4.42 -11.31 -1.62
C LEU A 23 -3.37 -12.29 -2.16
N LEU A 24 -2.28 -12.53 -1.42
CA LEU A 24 -1.29 -13.53 -1.78
C LEU A 24 -1.90 -14.94 -1.82
N TYR A 25 -2.72 -15.28 -0.82
CA TYR A 25 -3.43 -16.56 -0.79
C TYR A 25 -4.34 -16.74 -2.01
N ASP A 26 -5.13 -15.72 -2.35
CA ASP A 26 -5.96 -15.70 -3.56
C ASP A 26 -5.13 -15.90 -4.83
N THR A 27 -3.98 -15.21 -4.92
CA THR A 27 -3.02 -15.33 -6.04
C THR A 27 -2.50 -16.76 -6.19
N MET A 28 -2.10 -17.38 -5.08
CA MET A 28 -1.59 -18.75 -5.04
C MET A 28 -2.67 -19.80 -5.37
N ALA A 29 -3.93 -19.52 -5.04
CA ALA A 29 -5.05 -20.37 -5.41
C ALA A 29 -5.37 -20.31 -6.92
N ARG A 30 -5.15 -19.17 -7.58
CA ARG A 30 -5.39 -18.99 -9.03
C ARG A 30 -4.32 -19.62 -9.91
N PHE A 31 -3.08 -19.62 -9.45
CA PHE A 31 -1.98 -20.23 -10.17
C PHE A 31 -2.02 -21.76 -10.03
N LYS A 32 -2.41 -22.45 -11.11
CA LYS A 32 -2.16 -23.90 -11.30
C LYS A 32 -0.66 -24.26 -11.37
N PHE A 33 0.25 -23.31 -11.17
CA PHE A 33 1.70 -23.53 -11.16
C PHE A 33 2.15 -24.66 -10.21
N PHE A 34 1.31 -25.02 -9.23
CA PHE A 34 1.52 -26.18 -8.34
C PHE A 34 0.91 -27.49 -8.85
N HIS A 35 0.86 -27.71 -10.16
CA HIS A 35 0.64 -29.04 -10.74
C HIS A 35 1.70 -30.08 -10.32
N LEU A 36 2.78 -29.68 -9.61
CA LEU A 36 3.72 -30.61 -8.99
C LEU A 36 3.17 -31.37 -7.76
N ALA A 37 2.10 -30.90 -7.11
CA ALA A 37 1.28 -31.74 -6.20
C ALA A 37 0.07 -30.97 -5.65
N PRO A 38 -1.15 -31.54 -5.69
CA PRO A 38 -2.29 -30.99 -4.97
C PRO A 38 -1.97 -30.86 -3.47
N GLY A 39 -2.14 -29.66 -2.91
CA GLY A 39 -1.86 -29.35 -1.50
C GLY A 39 -0.55 -28.60 -1.21
N GLN A 40 0.32 -28.36 -2.20
CA GLN A 40 1.55 -27.58 -1.99
C GLN A 40 1.33 -26.07 -1.86
N SER A 41 0.30 -25.51 -2.50
CA SER A 41 0.01 -24.06 -2.45
C SER A 41 -0.17 -23.54 -1.02
N ILE A 42 -0.84 -24.31 -0.16
CA ILE A 42 -1.04 -23.97 1.26
C ILE A 42 0.29 -24.02 2.02
N LYS A 43 1.10 -25.06 1.79
CA LYS A 43 2.43 -25.18 2.44
C LYS A 43 3.33 -24.01 2.07
N ILE A 44 3.34 -23.61 0.80
CA ILE A 44 4.17 -22.52 0.31
C ILE A 44 3.67 -21.17 0.81
N PHE A 45 2.35 -20.96 0.86
CA PHE A 45 1.76 -19.80 1.51
C PHE A 45 2.18 -19.68 2.99
N ILE A 46 2.14 -20.79 3.74
CA ILE A 46 2.60 -20.84 5.13
C ILE A 46 4.08 -20.48 5.21
N ILE A 47 4.93 -21.09 4.38
CA ILE A 47 6.38 -20.82 4.36
C ILE A 47 6.66 -19.34 4.10
N ILE A 48 6.01 -18.74 3.09
CA ILE A 48 6.19 -17.33 2.75
C ILE A 48 5.80 -16.43 3.93
N ASN A 49 4.67 -16.71 4.60
CA ASN A 49 4.24 -15.93 5.77
C ASN A 49 5.19 -16.10 6.96
N VAL A 50 5.67 -17.32 7.23
CA VAL A 50 6.63 -17.59 8.32
C VAL A 50 7.94 -16.83 8.07
N VAL A 51 8.48 -16.92 6.86
CA VAL A 51 9.69 -16.17 6.46
C VAL A 51 9.46 -14.67 6.58
N SER A 52 8.29 -14.17 6.14
CA SER A 52 7.94 -12.76 6.23
C SER A 52 7.90 -12.28 7.69
N LEU A 53 7.23 -13.01 8.58
CA LEU A 53 7.19 -12.71 10.01
C LEU A 53 8.59 -12.73 10.65
N PHE A 54 9.43 -13.67 10.24
CA PHE A 54 10.83 -13.75 10.69
C PHE A 54 11.63 -12.51 10.26
N LEU A 55 11.51 -12.09 9.00
CA LEU A 55 12.16 -10.87 8.50
C LEU A 55 11.68 -9.61 9.24
N ILE A 56 10.37 -9.51 9.51
CA ILE A 56 9.78 -8.41 10.30
C ILE A 56 10.35 -8.41 11.73
N ALA A 57 10.44 -9.58 12.37
CA ALA A 57 10.95 -9.72 13.73
C ALA A 57 12.43 -9.32 13.86
N ILE A 58 13.26 -9.66 12.88
CA ILE A 58 14.67 -9.23 12.82
C ILE A 58 14.78 -7.72 12.63
N ALA A 59 13.89 -7.13 11.84
CA ALA A 59 13.93 -5.72 11.46
C ALA A 59 13.45 -4.75 12.57
N ARG A 60 13.73 -5.01 13.86
CA ARG A 60 13.21 -4.26 15.03
C ARG A 60 13.18 -2.73 14.86
N LYS A 61 14.28 -2.12 14.37
CA LYS A 61 14.39 -0.66 14.18
C LYS A 61 13.75 -0.15 12.88
N LYS A 62 13.58 -1.01 11.88
CA LYS A 62 13.05 -0.69 10.54
C LYS A 62 11.77 -1.48 10.24
N PHE A 63 11.00 -1.85 11.28
CA PHE A 63 9.90 -2.80 11.16
C PHE A 63 8.89 -2.37 10.10
N LEU A 64 8.49 -1.09 10.09
CA LEU A 64 7.54 -0.55 9.11
C LEU A 64 8.06 -0.62 7.68
N VAL A 65 9.35 -0.35 7.48
CA VAL A 65 9.94 -0.37 6.13
C VAL A 65 9.95 -1.80 5.58
N VAL A 66 10.31 -2.77 6.42
CA VAL A 66 10.31 -4.18 6.02
C VAL A 66 8.89 -4.68 5.80
N LEU A 67 7.93 -4.29 6.65
CA LEU A 67 6.53 -4.61 6.47
C LEU A 67 5.96 -4.00 5.18
N ASP A 68 6.25 -2.73 4.90
CA ASP A 68 5.84 -2.06 3.66
C ASP A 68 6.36 -2.83 2.44
N ILE A 69 7.64 -3.24 2.45
CA ILE A 69 8.25 -4.02 1.35
C ILE A 69 7.54 -5.36 1.16
N ILE A 70 7.27 -6.09 2.25
CA ILE A 70 6.60 -7.40 2.20
C ILE A 70 5.17 -7.26 1.67
N CYS A 71 4.40 -6.30 2.20
CA CYS A 71 3.03 -6.04 1.74
C CYS A 71 3.00 -5.64 0.26
N MET A 72 3.95 -4.80 -0.18
CA MET A 72 4.09 -4.40 -1.58
C MET A 72 4.47 -5.60 -2.46
N PHE A 73 5.33 -6.50 -1.98
CA PHE A 73 5.66 -7.72 -2.70
C PHE A 73 4.42 -8.61 -2.89
N PHE A 74 3.65 -8.86 -1.83
CA PHE A 74 2.41 -9.65 -1.89
C PHE A 74 1.40 -9.06 -2.88
N ILE A 75 1.14 -7.76 -2.79
CA ILE A 75 0.24 -7.06 -3.71
C ILE A 75 0.77 -7.06 -5.15
N GLY A 76 2.08 -6.87 -5.32
CA GLY A 76 2.72 -6.93 -6.63
C GLY A 76 2.48 -8.27 -7.31
N THR A 77 2.66 -9.37 -6.58
CA THR A 77 2.37 -10.72 -7.10
C THR A 77 0.90 -10.88 -7.49
N HIS A 78 -0.02 -10.31 -6.72
CA HIS A 78 -1.45 -10.34 -7.04
C HIS A 78 -1.79 -9.54 -8.31
N ILE A 79 -1.24 -8.33 -8.46
CA ILE A 79 -1.43 -7.50 -9.66
C ILE A 79 -0.91 -8.21 -10.91
N ILE A 80 0.23 -8.89 -10.80
CA ILE A 80 0.87 -9.61 -11.91
C ILE A 80 -0.05 -10.71 -12.48
N VAL A 81 -0.83 -11.40 -11.64
CA VAL A 81 -1.83 -12.41 -12.10
C VAL A 81 -2.90 -11.81 -12.99
N HIS A 82 -3.27 -10.56 -12.77
CA HIS A 82 -4.25 -9.88 -13.60
C HIS A 82 -3.66 -9.33 -14.91
N SER A 83 -2.34 -9.41 -15.10
CA SER A 83 -1.69 -8.97 -16.34
C SER A 83 -1.96 -9.91 -17.53
N LYS A 84 -2.05 -9.34 -18.74
CA LYS A 84 -2.23 -10.11 -19.98
C LYS A 84 -1.05 -11.05 -20.28
N ILE A 85 0.15 -10.70 -19.82
CA ILE A 85 1.38 -11.47 -20.05
C ILE A 85 1.28 -12.83 -19.33
N VAL A 86 0.85 -12.81 -18.07
CA VAL A 86 0.73 -14.03 -17.25
C VAL A 86 -0.46 -14.88 -17.69
N LYS A 87 -1.61 -14.25 -18.02
CA LYS A 87 -2.77 -14.95 -18.58
C LYS A 87 -2.49 -15.67 -19.90
N GLY A 88 -1.60 -15.12 -20.74
CA GLY A 88 -1.22 -15.75 -22.01
C GLY A 88 -0.15 -16.84 -21.86
N SER A 89 0.61 -16.85 -20.77
CA SER A 89 1.73 -17.77 -20.55
C SER A 89 1.39 -18.95 -19.63
N PHE A 90 0.31 -18.83 -18.85
CA PHE A 90 -0.09 -19.82 -17.84
C PHE A 90 -1.59 -20.08 -17.88
N GLU A 91 -1.99 -21.34 -17.69
CA GLU A 91 -3.39 -21.72 -17.49
C GLU A 91 -3.87 -21.22 -16.11
N ILE A 92 -4.42 -20.01 -16.07
CA ILE A 92 -5.05 -19.44 -14.88
C ILE A 92 -6.52 -19.85 -14.89
N ASN A 93 -6.96 -20.62 -13.88
CA ASN A 93 -8.38 -20.85 -13.68
C ASN A 93 -9.06 -19.50 -13.34
N SER A 94 -10.00 -19.07 -14.19
CA SER A 94 -10.75 -17.82 -14.03
C SER A 94 -11.76 -17.84 -12.88
N ASP A 95 -12.06 -19.02 -12.33
CA ASP A 95 -13.33 -19.27 -11.65
C ASP A 95 -13.37 -19.00 -10.14
N ILE A 96 -12.36 -18.35 -9.52
CA ILE A 96 -12.39 -18.21 -8.04
C ILE A 96 -11.92 -16.87 -7.45
N TYR A 97 -12.64 -16.53 -6.37
CA TYR A 97 -12.49 -15.61 -5.22
C TYR A 97 -12.77 -14.12 -5.43
N PHE A 98 -11.83 -13.32 -5.95
CA PHE A 98 -12.07 -11.88 -6.11
C PHE A 98 -12.19 -11.44 -7.58
N PRO A 99 -13.29 -10.79 -7.99
CA PRO A 99 -13.33 -10.14 -9.29
C PRO A 99 -12.26 -9.02 -9.33
N PRO A 100 -11.69 -8.72 -10.52
CA PRO A 100 -10.60 -7.74 -10.66
C PRO A 100 -10.91 -6.37 -10.04
N SER A 101 -12.17 -5.96 -10.02
CA SER A 101 -12.64 -4.72 -9.38
C SER A 101 -12.46 -4.74 -7.86
N ILE A 102 -12.85 -5.83 -7.20
CA ILE A 102 -12.68 -6.01 -5.76
C ILE A 102 -11.19 -6.12 -5.44
N SER A 103 -10.42 -6.87 -6.24
CA SER A 103 -8.96 -6.94 -6.11
C SER A 103 -8.29 -5.57 -6.15
N ALA A 104 -8.65 -4.71 -7.12
CA ALA A 104 -8.09 -3.36 -7.23
C ALA A 104 -8.41 -2.48 -6.01
N LEU A 105 -9.64 -2.57 -5.47
CA LEU A 105 -10.03 -1.85 -4.25
C LEU A 105 -9.28 -2.35 -3.02
N ILE A 106 -9.11 -3.67 -2.88
CA ILE A 106 -8.35 -4.27 -1.78
C ILE A 106 -6.87 -3.88 -1.87
N VAL A 107 -6.28 -3.88 -3.07
CA VAL A 107 -4.92 -3.40 -3.30
C VAL A 107 -4.77 -1.93 -2.88
N LEU A 108 -5.71 -1.08 -3.30
CA LEU A 108 -5.71 0.34 -2.96
C LEU A 108 -5.84 0.55 -1.44
N SER A 109 -6.69 -0.22 -0.77
CA SER A 109 -6.89 -0.11 0.68
C SER A 109 -5.61 -0.45 1.44
N VAL A 110 -4.86 -1.48 1.02
CA VAL A 110 -3.57 -1.78 1.63
C VAL A 110 -2.57 -0.63 1.45
N ILE A 111 -2.45 -0.08 0.24
CA ILE A 111 -1.55 1.06 -0.01
C ILE A 111 -1.88 2.24 0.90
N ILE A 112 -3.17 2.56 1.06
CA ILE A 112 -3.63 3.64 1.94
C ILE A 112 -3.28 3.36 3.41
N LEU A 113 -3.50 2.13 3.89
CA LEU A 113 -3.16 1.73 5.25
C LEU A 113 -1.65 1.85 5.54
N LEU A 114 -0.80 1.43 4.60
CA LEU A 114 0.66 1.58 4.71
C LEU A 114 1.09 3.06 4.69
N LEU A 115 0.51 3.86 3.79
CA LEU A 115 0.76 5.32 3.74
C LEU A 115 0.37 6.00 5.05
N LEU A 116 -0.79 5.66 5.63
CA LEU A 116 -1.25 6.14 6.93
C LEU A 116 -0.26 5.78 8.05
N ALA A 117 0.17 4.51 8.11
CA ALA A 117 1.13 4.04 9.10
C ALA A 117 2.49 4.76 8.97
N GLY A 118 2.98 4.91 7.74
CA GLY A 118 4.23 5.62 7.44
C GLY A 118 4.14 7.13 7.70
N TRP A 119 2.98 7.75 7.48
CA TRP A 119 2.74 9.15 7.83
C TRP A 119 2.72 9.35 9.35
N LEU A 120 2.00 8.50 10.11
CA LEU A 120 1.98 8.55 11.58
C LEU A 120 3.37 8.42 12.19
N ASN A 121 4.22 7.53 11.66
CA ASN A 121 5.61 7.39 12.10
C ASN A 121 6.43 8.67 11.93
N ARG A 122 6.30 9.32 10.77
CA ARG A 122 7.02 10.57 10.48
C ARG A 122 6.49 11.72 11.31
N PHE A 123 5.18 11.80 11.45
CA PHE A 123 4.51 12.79 12.26
C PHE A 123 4.98 12.74 13.72
N GLU A 124 5.02 11.55 14.32
CA GLU A 124 5.51 11.33 15.68
C GLU A 124 6.99 11.71 15.85
N LYS A 125 7.86 11.32 14.91
CA LYS A 125 9.28 11.71 14.92
C LYS A 125 9.47 13.22 14.82
N GLY A 126 8.69 13.88 13.95
CA GLY A 126 8.71 15.34 13.81
C GLY A 126 8.28 16.05 15.09
N LEU A 127 7.20 15.59 15.74
CA LEU A 127 6.75 16.13 17.02
C LEU A 127 7.80 15.95 18.12
N ASN A 128 8.38 14.75 18.26
CA ASN A 128 9.41 14.49 19.26
C ASN A 128 10.63 15.41 19.09
N LYS A 129 11.02 15.70 17.84
CA LYS A 129 12.12 16.63 17.54
C LYS A 129 11.77 18.08 17.90
N MET A 130 10.53 18.51 17.70
CA MET A 130 10.09 19.85 18.11
C MET A 130 10.08 19.98 19.64
N PHE A 131 9.60 18.97 20.36
CA PHE A 131 9.68 18.93 21.82
C PHE A 131 11.12 18.95 22.34
N SER A 132 12.03 18.20 21.73
CA SER A 132 13.45 18.20 22.15
C SER A 132 14.16 19.53 21.90
N ASN A 133 13.69 20.29 20.91
CA ASN A 133 14.24 21.60 20.57
C ASN A 133 13.60 22.75 21.37
N GLY A 134 12.79 22.44 22.39
CA GLY A 134 12.20 23.44 23.29
C GLY A 134 11.03 24.22 22.67
N ALA A 135 10.40 23.72 21.61
CA ALA A 135 9.24 24.39 21.02
C ALA A 135 8.06 24.49 22.00
N GLN A 136 7.35 25.63 21.96
CA GLN A 136 6.19 25.87 22.81
C GLN A 136 5.03 24.93 22.45
N LYS A 137 4.21 24.59 23.46
CA LYS A 137 3.11 23.62 23.29
C LYS A 137 2.06 24.14 22.29
N GLU A 138 1.79 25.43 22.29
CA GLU A 138 0.81 26.07 21.40
C GLU A 138 1.22 25.91 19.92
N ASP A 139 2.49 26.17 19.60
CA ASP A 139 3.03 26.02 18.25
C ASP A 139 2.96 24.56 17.77
N ILE A 140 3.27 23.61 18.66
CA ILE A 140 3.21 22.18 18.36
C ILE A 140 1.78 21.75 18.04
N VAL A 141 0.78 22.24 18.78
CA VAL A 141 -0.64 21.95 18.52
C VAL A 141 -1.09 22.51 17.17
N LEU A 142 -0.65 23.73 16.83
CA LEU A 142 -0.99 24.37 15.57
C LEU A 142 -0.37 23.63 14.37
N ILE A 143 0.93 23.29 14.45
CA ILE A 143 1.62 22.50 13.44
C ILE A 143 0.99 21.12 13.29
N ARG A 144 0.59 20.48 14.40
CA ARG A 144 -0.12 19.20 14.40
C ARG A 144 -1.43 19.27 13.64
N SER A 145 -2.28 20.24 13.99
CA SER A 145 -3.58 20.42 13.34
C SER A 145 -3.42 20.64 11.84
N ASN A 146 -2.47 21.49 11.45
CA ASN A 146 -2.24 21.79 10.04
C ASN A 146 -1.71 20.57 9.25
N ASN A 147 -0.78 19.80 9.82
CA ASN A 147 -0.26 18.58 9.18
C ASN A 147 -1.34 17.50 9.02
N ILE A 148 -2.23 17.34 10.01
CA ILE A 148 -3.38 16.43 9.90
C ILE A 148 -4.31 16.88 8.76
N LYS A 149 -4.63 18.19 8.68
CA LYS A 149 -5.49 18.75 7.62
C LYS A 149 -4.90 18.51 6.23
N ILE A 150 -3.61 18.79 6.05
CA ILE A 150 -2.90 18.58 4.78
C ILE A 150 -2.93 17.11 4.37
N PHE A 151 -2.70 16.20 5.33
CA PHE A 151 -2.74 14.77 5.07
C PHE A 151 -4.15 14.26 4.75
N LEU A 152 -5.17 14.76 5.45
CA LEU A 152 -6.57 14.46 5.14
C LEU A 152 -6.96 14.96 3.76
N MET A 153 -6.61 16.20 3.40
CA MET A 153 -6.78 16.75 2.05
C MET A 153 -6.13 15.85 0.99
N PHE A 154 -4.89 15.43 1.24
CA PHE A 154 -4.19 14.51 0.34
C PHE A 154 -4.94 13.19 0.18
N CYS A 155 -5.43 12.59 1.26
CA CYS A 155 -6.22 11.36 1.20
C CYS A 155 -7.56 11.55 0.48
N ILE A 156 -8.26 12.67 0.74
CA ILE A 156 -9.54 13.02 0.09
C ILE A 156 -9.38 13.20 -1.41
N ILE A 157 -8.22 13.65 -1.89
CA ILE A 157 -7.95 13.77 -3.33
C ILE A 157 -7.49 12.43 -3.90
N LEU A 158 -6.62 11.71 -3.18
CA LEU A 158 -6.04 10.45 -3.65
C LEU A 158 -7.09 9.34 -3.79
N LEU A 159 -8.00 9.20 -2.82
CA LEU A 159 -9.02 8.15 -2.82
C LEU A 159 -9.92 8.18 -4.06
N PRO A 160 -10.56 9.32 -4.40
CA PRO A 160 -11.44 9.42 -5.56
C PRO A 160 -10.69 9.21 -6.88
N VAL A 161 -9.47 9.74 -7.01
CA VAL A 161 -8.65 9.56 -8.22
C VAL A 161 -8.28 8.09 -8.39
N ALA A 162 -7.81 7.44 -7.33
CA ALA A 162 -7.46 6.02 -7.38
C ALA A 162 -8.68 5.13 -7.59
N TYR A 163 -9.82 5.46 -6.98
CA TYR A 163 -11.10 4.77 -7.22
C TYR A 163 -11.57 4.94 -8.65
N ALA A 164 -11.54 6.15 -9.21
CA ALA A 164 -11.91 6.42 -10.59
C ALA A 164 -11.01 5.67 -11.58
N LEU A 165 -9.69 5.63 -11.34
CA LEU A 165 -8.76 4.84 -12.13
C LEU A 165 -9.07 3.34 -12.05
N ALA A 166 -9.43 2.82 -10.87
CA ALA A 166 -9.81 1.42 -10.70
C ALA A 166 -11.10 1.08 -11.46
N VAL A 167 -12.13 1.92 -11.37
CA VAL A 167 -13.40 1.75 -12.11
C VAL A 167 -13.17 1.85 -13.62
N LEU A 168 -12.43 2.86 -14.09
CA LEU A 168 -12.14 3.03 -15.52
C LEU A 168 -11.31 1.86 -16.07
N SER A 169 -10.36 1.33 -15.30
CA SER A 169 -9.59 0.13 -15.67
C SER A 169 -10.48 -1.11 -15.84
N PHE A 170 -11.63 -1.16 -15.16
CA PHE A 170 -12.62 -2.23 -15.31
C PHE A 170 -13.53 -2.03 -16.51
N ILE A 171 -13.93 -0.80 -16.82
CA ILE A 171 -14.80 -0.50 -17.97
C ILE A 171 -13.99 -0.60 -19.29
N ALA A 172 -12.68 -0.30 -19.24
CA ALA A 172 -11.79 -0.26 -20.39
C ALA A 172 -11.75 -1.50 -21.31
N PRO A 173 -11.88 -2.74 -20.80
CA PRO A 173 -11.96 -3.94 -21.64
C PRO A 173 -13.39 -4.21 -22.17
N LEU A 174 -14.42 -3.72 -21.49
CA LEU A 174 -15.84 -3.96 -21.82
C LEU A 174 -16.35 -3.00 -22.91
N VAL A 175 -15.90 -1.76 -22.84
CA VAL A 175 -16.14 -0.74 -23.84
C VAL A 175 -14.84 -0.61 -24.62
N LYS A 176 -14.83 -0.71 -25.96
CA LYS A 176 -13.61 -0.52 -26.77
C LYS A 176 -13.02 0.87 -26.50
N PHE A 177 -12.16 0.97 -25.48
CA PHE A 177 -11.58 2.25 -25.10
C PHE A 177 -10.66 2.73 -26.21
N SER A 178 -10.77 4.02 -26.51
CA SER A 178 -9.85 4.69 -27.40
C SER A 178 -8.42 4.57 -26.85
N LYS A 179 -7.43 4.40 -27.74
CA LYS A 179 -6.00 4.39 -27.40
C LYS A 179 -5.63 5.61 -26.55
N TYR A 180 -6.22 6.77 -26.85
CA TYR A 180 -6.01 8.01 -26.12
C TYR A 180 -6.47 7.95 -24.67
N LEU A 181 -7.60 7.28 -24.38
CA LEU A 181 -8.09 7.17 -23.01
C LEU A 181 -7.24 6.22 -22.17
N SER A 182 -6.68 5.17 -22.78
CA SER A 182 -5.71 4.29 -22.12
C SER A 182 -4.41 5.02 -21.76
N ILE A 183 -3.90 5.86 -22.68
CA ILE A 183 -2.73 6.71 -22.43
C ILE A 183 -3.03 7.71 -21.31
N LEU A 184 -4.19 8.36 -21.33
CA LEU A 184 -4.61 9.30 -20.28
C LEU A 184 -4.63 8.61 -18.91
N MET A 185 -5.22 7.41 -18.80
CA MET A 185 -5.22 6.66 -17.54
C MET A 185 -3.81 6.33 -17.04
N ALA A 186 -2.90 5.93 -17.94
CA ALA A 186 -1.51 5.65 -17.59
C ALA A 186 -0.80 6.91 -17.08
N VAL A 187 -0.98 8.05 -17.75
CA VAL A 187 -0.41 9.34 -17.34
C VAL A 187 -0.95 9.77 -15.98
N VAL A 188 -2.27 9.70 -15.76
CA VAL A 188 -2.89 10.04 -14.48
C VAL A 188 -2.40 9.10 -13.36
N GLY A 189 -2.25 7.80 -13.64
CA GLY A 189 -1.67 6.83 -12.71
C GLY A 189 -0.23 7.18 -12.31
N ILE A 190 0.63 7.47 -13.28
CA ILE A 190 2.02 7.88 -13.05
C ILE A 190 2.06 9.19 -12.25
N MET A 191 1.27 10.19 -12.64
CA MET A 191 1.18 11.48 -11.93
C MET A 191 0.73 11.29 -10.49
N THR A 192 -0.19 10.35 -10.23
CA THR A 192 -0.64 10.01 -8.89
C THR A 192 0.49 9.38 -8.07
N ILE A 193 1.25 8.44 -8.66
CA ILE A 193 2.43 7.83 -8.01
C ILE A 193 3.49 8.88 -7.71
N VAL A 194 3.82 9.73 -8.68
CA VAL A 194 4.79 10.83 -8.53
C VAL A 194 4.31 11.81 -7.45
N GLY A 195 3.03 12.17 -7.45
CA GLY A 195 2.41 13.00 -6.42
C GLY A 195 2.53 12.40 -5.02
N CYS A 196 2.28 11.09 -4.87
CA CYS A 196 2.54 10.36 -3.64
C CYS A 196 4.01 10.45 -3.24
N VAL A 197 4.95 10.12 -4.13
CA VAL A 197 6.39 10.17 -3.86
C VAL A 197 6.83 11.57 -3.42
N ILE A 198 6.41 12.62 -4.14
CA ILE A 198 6.72 14.02 -3.82
C ILE A 198 6.12 14.42 -2.48
N PHE A 199 4.87 14.03 -2.18
CA PHE A 199 4.25 14.30 -0.89
C PHE A 199 5.02 13.65 0.25
N LEU A 200 5.46 12.40 0.06
CA LEU A 200 6.31 11.69 1.01
C LEU A 200 7.70 12.35 1.14
N TYR A 201 8.26 12.87 0.05
CA TYR A 201 9.62 13.43 -0.02
C TYR A 201 9.73 14.90 0.43
N ARG A 202 8.70 15.73 0.20
CA ARG A 202 8.66 17.12 0.72
C ARG A 202 8.64 17.16 2.25
N GLY A 203 8.10 16.14 2.90
CA GLY A 203 8.25 15.95 4.36
C GLY A 203 9.69 15.67 4.80
N TRP A 204 10.59 15.28 3.88
CA TRP A 204 11.99 14.96 4.15
C TRP A 204 12.91 16.18 4.08
N ILE A 205 12.77 17.02 3.03
CA ILE A 205 13.61 18.22 2.84
C ILE A 205 13.33 19.28 3.90
N ARG A 206 12.06 19.56 4.19
CA ARG A 206 11.67 20.58 5.18
C ARG A 206 12.13 20.27 6.63
N ASN A 207 12.54 19.03 6.90
CA ASN A 207 13.12 18.61 8.19
C ASN A 207 14.65 18.70 8.26
N LYS A 208 15.34 18.84 7.11
CA LYS A 208 16.78 19.05 7.02
C LYS A 208 17.13 20.55 7.09
N ASP A 209 16.32 21.40 6.48
CA ASP A 209 16.60 22.85 6.38
C ASP A 209 16.22 23.64 7.66
N LYS A 210 15.89 22.94 8.75
CA LYS A 210 15.65 23.50 10.09
C LYS A 210 16.53 22.85 11.16
N VAL A 211 17.65 22.27 10.76
CA VAL A 211 18.76 21.89 11.65
C VAL A 211 19.82 22.94 11.53
#